data_AF-A0A7X7BK20-F1
#
_entry.id   AF-A0A7X7BK20-F1
#
_cell.length_a   1.000
_cell.length_b   1.000
_cell.length_c   1.000
_cell.angle_alpha   90.00
_cell.angle_beta   90.00
_cell.angle_gamma   90.00
#
_symmetry.space_group_name_H-M   'P 1'
#
loop_
_entity.id
_entity.type
_entity.pdbx_description
1 polymer ?
#
loop_
_entity_poly.entity_id
_entity_poly.type
_entity_poly.pdbx_seq_one_letter_code
_entity_poly.pdbx_strand_id
1 'polypeptide(L)' 'RQIITINNVFSPSEQDIKHALRVLEARDLALKEGKGVFALDGKMVDLPIIKRAEYIIEVAKKLKLVSDNDET' A
#
# COMPACT_ATOMS: atom_id res chain seq x y z
N ARG A 1 8.90 -3.73 -33.43
CA ARG A 1 8.76 -2.58 -32.51
C ARG A 1 7.34 -2.59 -31.95
N GLN A 2 7.16 -3.03 -30.71
CA GLN A 2 6.07 -2.63 -29.79
C GLN A 2 6.27 -3.45 -28.51
N ILE A 3 7.10 -2.96 -27.60
CA ILE A 3 7.13 -3.41 -26.20
C ILE A 3 6.26 -2.40 -25.46
N ILE A 4 4.95 -2.45 -25.71
CA ILE A 4 4.00 -1.63 -24.97
C ILE A 4 3.66 -2.43 -23.72
N THR A 5 4.42 -2.18 -22.66
CA THR A 5 3.93 -2.16 -21.29
C THR A 5 3.36 -3.49 -20.74
N ILE A 6 4.09 -4.59 -20.86
CA ILE A 6 3.80 -5.80 -20.07
C ILE A 6 3.90 -5.51 -18.56
N ASN A 7 4.70 -4.51 -18.15
CA ASN A 7 4.84 -4.13 -16.75
C ASN A 7 3.57 -3.51 -16.13
N ASN A 8 2.60 -2.97 -16.90
CA ASN A 8 1.39 -2.37 -16.29
C ASN A 8 0.45 -3.40 -15.66
N VAL A 9 0.57 -4.68 -16.01
CA VAL A 9 -0.27 -5.74 -15.42
C VAL A 9 0.28 -6.21 -14.06
N PHE A 10 1.58 -6.05 -13.84
CA PHE A 10 2.28 -6.52 -12.63
C PHE A 10 2.74 -5.39 -11.71
N SER A 11 2.71 -4.15 -12.18
CA SER A 11 2.97 -2.97 -11.36
C SER A 11 1.71 -2.54 -10.62
N PRO A 12 1.78 -2.18 -9.33
CA PRO A 12 0.66 -1.61 -8.62
C PRO A 12 0.22 -0.30 -9.28
N SER A 13 -1.09 -0.09 -9.40
CA SER A 13 -1.63 1.16 -9.93
C SER A 13 -1.50 2.29 -8.91
N GLU A 14 -1.59 3.54 -9.34
CA GLU A 14 -1.65 4.68 -8.42
C GLU A 14 -2.78 4.57 -7.39
N GLN A 15 -3.92 3.97 -7.77
CA GLN A 15 -5.04 3.76 -6.86
C GLN A 15 -4.71 2.71 -5.80
N ASP A 16 -4.03 1.63 -6.18
CA ASP A 16 -3.56 0.60 -5.24
C ASP A 16 -2.55 1.19 -4.25
N ILE A 17 -1.62 2.01 -4.73
CA ILE A 17 -0.64 2.71 -3.89
C ILE A 17 -1.33 3.63 -2.89
N LYS A 18 -2.27 4.47 -3.36
CA LYS A 18 -3.04 5.37 -2.47
C LYS A 18 -3.84 4.61 -1.42
N HIS A 19 -4.48 3.50 -1.81
CA HIS A 19 -5.20 2.67 -0.86
C HIS A 19 -4.27 2.02 0.15
N ALA A 20 -3.13 1.49 -0.31
CA ALA A 20 -2.12 0.88 0.56
C ALA A 20 -1.56 1.88 1.58
N LEU A 21 -1.25 3.11 1.19
CA LEU A 21 -0.83 4.17 2.12
C LEU A 21 -1.88 4.43 3.21
N ARG A 22 -3.15 4.57 2.83
CA ARG A 22 -4.25 4.77 3.80
C ARG A 22 -4.42 3.59 4.76
N VAL A 23 -4.22 2.36 4.28
CA VAL A 23 -4.24 1.16 5.12
C VAL A 23 -3.11 1.18 6.14
N LEU A 24 -1.90 1.57 5.75
CA LEU A 24 -0.76 1.65 6.67
C LEU A 24 -0.92 2.77 7.70
N GLU A 25 -1.40 3.95 7.31
CA GLU A 25 -1.72 5.03 8.24
C GLU A 25 -2.78 4.58 9.27
N ALA A 26 -3.87 3.97 8.78
CA ALA A 26 -4.94 3.51 9.65
C ALA A 26 -4.50 2.36 10.57
N ARG A 27 -3.57 1.50 10.12
CA ARG A 27 -2.89 0.52 10.97
C ARG A 27 -2.12 1.22 12.09
N ASP A 28 -1.33 2.23 11.79
CA ASP A 28 -0.51 2.91 12.80
C ASP A 28 -1.36 3.61 13.86
N LEU A 29 -2.50 4.18 13.44
CA LEU A 29 -3.52 4.69 14.36
C LEU A 29 -4.13 3.57 15.22
N ALA A 30 -4.52 2.45 14.62
CA ALA A 30 -5.10 1.32 15.33
C ALA A 30 -4.11 0.68 16.33
N LEU A 31 -2.82 0.59 15.97
CA LEU A 31 -1.76 0.11 16.83
C LEU A 31 -1.55 1.03 18.05
N LYS A 32 -1.63 2.35 17.88
CA LYS A 32 -1.61 3.32 18.99
C LYS A 32 -2.78 3.12 19.96
N GLU A 33 -3.93 2.67 19.45
CA GLU A 33 -5.11 2.33 20.26
C GLU A 33 -5.09 0.89 20.81
N GLY A 34 -4.06 0.10 20.50
CA GLY A 34 -3.96 -1.31 20.91
C GLY A 34 -4.95 -2.25 20.19
N LYS A 35 -5.49 -1.85 19.04
CA LYS A 35 -6.44 -2.63 18.24
C LYS A 35 -5.71 -3.36 17.11
N GLY A 36 -5.86 -4.69 17.05
CA GLY A 36 -5.28 -5.52 15.99
C GLY A 36 -6.07 -5.54 14.68
N VAL A 37 -7.32 -5.06 14.69
CA VAL A 37 -8.20 -4.96 13.52
C VAL A 37 -8.87 -3.58 13.52
N PHE A 38 -9.09 -3.01 12.34
CA PHE A 38 -9.74 -1.70 12.18
C PHE A 38 -10.60 -1.67 10.92
N ALA A 39 -11.51 -0.71 10.83
CA ALA A 39 -12.30 -0.49 9.64
C ALA A 39 -11.74 0.70 8.85
N LEU A 40 -11.58 0.53 7.53
CA LEU A 40 -11.24 1.60 6.59
C LEU A 40 -12.31 1.64 5.50
N ASP A 41 -12.90 2.81 5.25
CA ASP A 41 -13.99 2.99 4.27
C ASP A 41 -15.16 2.00 4.46
N GLY A 42 -15.47 1.68 5.72
CA GLY A 42 -16.53 0.72 6.07
C GLY A 42 -16.18 -0.75 5.85
N LYS A 43 -14.96 -1.07 5.41
CA LYS A 43 -14.46 -2.45 5.25
C LYS A 43 -13.51 -2.81 6.37
N MET A 44 -13.63 -4.04 6.89
CA MET A 44 -12.66 -4.56 7.85
C MET A 44 -11.30 -4.73 7.19
N VAL A 45 -10.28 -4.27 7.89
CA VAL A 45 -8.87 -4.41 7.54
C VAL A 45 -8.22 -5.32 8.58
N ASP A 46 -7.89 -6.53 8.11
CA ASP A 46 -7.20 -7.55 8.88
C ASP A 46 -5.73 -7.65 8.45
N LEU A 47 -4.95 -8.43 9.21
CA LEU A 47 -3.53 -8.66 8.95
C LEU A 47 -3.19 -9.03 7.48
N PRO A 48 -3.96 -9.86 6.75
CA PRO A 48 -3.66 -10.15 5.34
C PRO A 48 -3.76 -8.93 4.43
N ILE A 49 -4.69 -8.01 4.70
CA ILE A 49 -4.86 -6.78 3.91
C ILE A 49 -3.70 -5.82 4.19
N ILE A 50 -3.30 -5.72 5.46
CA ILE A 50 -2.13 -4.93 5.87
C ILE A 50 -0.87 -5.43 5.17
N LYS A 51 -0.59 -6.74 5.21
CA LYS A 51 0.56 -7.34 4.53
C LYS A 51 0.56 -7.08 3.01
N ARG A 52 -0.62 -7.11 2.39
CA ARG A 52 -0.76 -6.77 0.97
C ARG A 52 -0.45 -5.30 0.70
N ALA A 53 -0.90 -4.40 1.56
CA ALA A 53 -0.59 -2.97 1.46
C ALA A 53 0.92 -2.72 1.61
N GLU A 54 1.58 -3.36 2.57
CA GLU A 54 3.04 -3.30 2.74
C GLU A 54 3.77 -3.73 1.47
N TYR A 55 3.37 -4.86 0.89
CA TYR A 55 3.95 -5.37 -0.36
C TYR A 55 3.76 -4.42 -1.54
N ILE A 56 2.56 -3.82 -1.68
CA ILE A 56 2.27 -2.85 -2.74
C ILE A 56 3.22 -1.65 -2.64
N ILE A 57 3.40 -1.10 -1.43
CA ILE A 57 4.31 0.03 -1.21
C ILE A 57 5.76 -0.38 -1.47
N GLU A 58 6.19 -1.56 -1.04
CA GLU A 58 7.54 -2.07 -1.30
C GLU A 58 7.84 -2.18 -2.81
N VAL A 59 6.91 -2.75 -3.57
CA VAL A 59 7.03 -2.84 -5.03
C VAL A 59 7.00 -1.45 -5.66
N ALA A 60 6.13 -0.56 -5.21
CA ALA A 60 6.04 0.80 -5.72
C ALA A 60 7.32 1.61 -5.46
N LYS A 61 7.95 1.45 -4.28
CA LYS A 61 9.27 2.03 -3.97
C LYS A 61 10.37 1.48 -4.88
N LYS A 62 10.43 0.15 -5.06
CA LYS A 62 11.39 -0.50 -5.98
C LYS A 62 11.25 -0.01 -7.43
N LEU A 63 10.02 0.26 -7.85
CA LEU A 63 9.70 0.81 -9.16
C LEU A 63 9.82 2.34 -9.25
N LYS A 64 10.20 3.03 -8.15
CA LYS A 64 10.27 4.49 -8.03
C LYS A 64 8.95 5.21 -8.37
N LEU A 65 7.83 4.54 -8.12
CA LEU A 65 6.47 5.09 -8.27
C LEU A 65 6.02 5.90 -7.05
N VAL A 66 6.75 5.80 -5.95
CA VAL A 66 6.58 6.59 -4.73
C VAL A 66 7.94 7.19 -4.41
N SER A 67 8.00 8.50 -4.18
CA SER A 67 9.21 9.15 -3.70
C SER A 67 9.53 8.62 -2.30
N ASP A 68 10.72 8.07 -2.09
CA ASP A 68 11.28 7.86 -0.75
C ASP A 68 11.54 9.24 -0.13
N ASN A 69 10.49 9.84 0.43
CA ASN A 69 10.61 11.01 1.30
C ASN A 69 10.62 10.59 2.79
N ASP A 70 11.09 9.38 3.09
CA ASP A 70 11.40 8.90 4.45
C ASP A 70 12.92 8.79 4.66
N GLU A 71 13.69 9.74 4.12
CA GLU A 71 15.03 10.05 4.64
C GLU A 71 14.95 11.36 5.42
N THR A 72 14.55 11.28 6.70
CA THR A 72 14.98 12.25 7.73
C THR A 72 15.30 11.54 9.03
#